data_AF-M6QAE4-F1
#
_entry.id   AF-M6QAE4-F1
#
_cell.length_a   1.000
_cell.length_b   1.000
_cell.length_c   1.000
_cell.angle_alpha   90.00
_cell.angle_beta   90.00
_cell.angle_gamma   90.00
#
_symmetry.space_group_name_H-M   'P 1'
#
loop_
_entity.id
_entity.type
_entity.pdbx_description
1 polymer ?
#
loop_
_entity_poly.entity_id
_entity_poly.type
_entity_poly.pdbx_seq_one_letter_code
_entity_poly.pdbx_strand_id
1 'polypeptide(L)'
;MSTKALLSRAIQKGSKTRIKILSPVSTPGPSGMNASKKTTYKPGKSFSCIWIWKDATNDNEVGERQEYRAVCQIRPEVLGAEILSPDCRIEKESFGEWLIDTIHPVQELEGFSLIRIEVRKPKAGGNKV
;
A
#
# COMPACT_ATOMS: atom_id res chain seq x y z
N MET A 1 19.19 26.42 4.30
CA MET A 1 18.72 25.23 3.55
C MET A 1 17.24 25.41 3.26
N SER A 2 16.79 25.19 2.03
CA SER A 2 15.36 25.24 1.71
C SER A 2 14.61 24.07 2.39
N THR A 3 13.41 24.34 2.86
CA THR A 3 12.39 23.37 3.33
C THR A 3 12.24 22.18 2.40
N LYS A 4 12.22 22.39 1.08
CA LYS A 4 12.17 21.34 0.06
C LYS A 4 13.37 20.37 0.14
N ALA A 5 14.56 20.89 0.44
CA ALA A 5 15.77 20.09 0.61
C ALA A 5 15.72 19.27 1.91
N LEU A 6 15.19 19.84 2.99
CA LEU A 6 14.98 19.14 4.26
C LEU A 6 13.97 18.00 4.12
N LEU A 7 12.82 18.25 3.48
CA LEU A 7 11.78 17.25 3.23
C LEU A 7 12.28 16.13 2.31
N SER A 8 13.01 16.48 1.24
CA SER A 8 13.62 15.48 0.35
C SER A 8 14.63 14.59 1.09
N ARG A 9 15.43 15.18 1.99
CA ARG A 9 16.39 14.43 2.82
C ARG A 9 15.69 13.52 3.83
N ALA A 10 14.60 13.98 4.45
CA ALA A 10 13.80 13.17 5.36
C ALA A 10 13.22 11.94 4.66
N ILE A 11 12.70 12.10 3.43
CA ILE A 11 12.26 10.98 2.59
C ILE A 11 13.39 10.01 2.27
N GLN A 12 14.56 10.53 1.90
CA GLN A 12 15.69 9.68 1.54
C GLN A 12 16.17 8.81 2.72
N LYS A 13 16.03 9.32 3.95
CA LYS A 13 16.39 8.62 5.19
C LYS A 13 15.31 7.67 5.73
N GLY A 14 14.06 7.83 5.29
CA GLY A 14 12.97 6.95 5.72
C GLY A 14 13.17 5.50 5.28
N SER A 15 12.47 4.57 5.94
CA SER A 15 12.53 3.14 5.60
C SER A 15 11.93 2.91 4.21
N LYS A 16 12.81 2.81 3.20
CA LYS A 16 12.41 2.57 1.81
C LYS A 16 12.11 1.09 1.64
N THR A 17 10.92 0.82 1.14
CA THR A 17 10.44 -0.52 0.86
C THR A 17 10.00 -0.57 -0.59
N ARG A 18 10.33 -1.65 -1.29
CA ARG A 18 9.79 -1.93 -2.62
C ARG A 18 8.39 -2.51 -2.51
N ILE A 19 7.48 -1.97 -3.30
CA ILE A 19 6.09 -2.40 -3.35
C ILE A 19 5.60 -2.53 -4.79
N LYS A 20 4.52 -3.27 -4.98
CA LYS A 20 3.69 -3.24 -6.20
C LYS A 20 2.25 -2.93 -5.84
N ILE A 21 1.57 -2.17 -6.70
CA ILE A 21 0.11 -2.02 -6.63
C ILE A 21 -0.50 -3.23 -7.32
N LEU A 22 -1.40 -3.92 -6.62
CA LEU A 22 -2.18 -5.02 -7.16
C LEU A 22 -3.57 -4.49 -7.51
N SER A 23 -3.87 -4.39 -8.81
CA SER A 23 -5.16 -3.90 -9.29
C SER A 23 -6.18 -5.04 -9.36
N PRO A 24 -7.42 -4.84 -8.89
CA PRO A 24 -8.45 -5.87 -8.96
C PRO A 24 -8.86 -6.11 -10.42
N VAL A 25 -9.01 -7.38 -10.78
CA VAL A 25 -9.50 -7.84 -12.08
C VAL A 25 -10.65 -8.79 -11.83
N SER A 26 -11.81 -8.45 -12.39
CA SER A 26 -12.99 -9.31 -12.33
C SER A 26 -12.86 -10.41 -13.38
N THR A 27 -12.72 -11.65 -12.91
CA THR A 27 -12.70 -12.82 -13.79
C THR A 27 -14.05 -13.54 -13.72
N PRO A 28 -14.57 -14.06 -14.84
CA PRO A 28 -15.73 -14.92 -14.82
C PRO A 28 -15.49 -16.10 -13.88
N GLY A 29 -16.47 -16.41 -13.02
CA GLY A 29 -16.44 -17.63 -12.22
C GLY A 29 -16.58 -18.87 -13.10
N PRO A 30 -16.26 -20.06 -12.59
CA PRO A 30 -16.49 -21.32 -13.30
C PRO A 30 -17.97 -21.43 -13.70
N SER A 31 -18.23 -21.87 -14.94
CA SER A 31 -19.57 -21.95 -15.52
C SER A 31 -20.53 -22.78 -14.64
N GLY A 32 -21.65 -22.18 -14.24
CA GLY A 32 -22.69 -22.82 -13.44
C GLY A 32 -23.79 -21.83 -13.04
N MET A 33 -24.96 -22.35 -12.64
CA MET A 33 -26.16 -21.55 -12.32
C MET A 33 -25.98 -20.56 -11.15
N ASN A 34 -24.82 -20.63 -10.45
CA ASN A 34 -24.39 -19.76 -9.35
C ASN A 34 -22.98 -19.16 -9.58
N ALA A 35 -22.56 -18.93 -10.83
CA ALA A 35 -21.24 -18.39 -11.13
C ALA A 35 -21.07 -16.96 -10.57
N SER A 36 -20.49 -16.82 -9.38
CA SER A 36 -20.07 -15.53 -8.84
C SER A 36 -18.78 -15.07 -9.53
N LYS A 37 -18.68 -13.77 -9.82
CA LYS A 37 -17.44 -13.19 -10.36
C LYS A 37 -16.34 -13.33 -9.31
N LYS A 38 -15.19 -13.88 -9.70
CA LYS A 38 -14.02 -13.98 -8.82
C LYS A 38 -13.13 -12.77 -9.04
N THR A 39 -12.85 -12.01 -7.98
CA THR A 39 -11.84 -10.95 -8.03
C THR A 39 -10.46 -11.55 -7.87
N THR A 40 -9.63 -11.38 -8.89
CA THR A 40 -8.20 -11.68 -8.86
C THR A 40 -7.43 -10.36 -8.86
N TYR A 41 -6.14 -10.39 -8.59
CA TYR A 41 -5.35 -9.17 -8.55
C TYR A 41 -4.15 -9.28 -9.49
N LYS A 42 -3.98 -8.26 -10.34
CA LYS A 42 -2.87 -8.17 -11.28
C LYS A 42 -1.80 -7.24 -10.72
N PRO A 43 -0.53 -7.68 -10.62
CA PRO A 43 0.55 -6.81 -10.17
C PRO A 43 0.91 -5.77 -11.24
N GLY A 44 1.06 -4.52 -10.79
CA GLY A 44 1.64 -3.42 -11.56
C GLY A 44 3.16 -3.38 -11.45
N LYS A 45 3.75 -2.23 -11.80
CA LYS A 45 5.20 -2.00 -11.70
C LYS A 45 5.66 -1.96 -10.24
N SER A 46 6.92 -2.40 -10.03
CA SER A 46 7.58 -2.27 -8.74
C SER A 46 8.19 -0.88 -8.59
N PHE A 47 7.95 -0.25 -7.45
CA PHE A 47 8.54 1.04 -7.09
C PHE A 47 8.77 1.15 -5.59
N SER A 48 9.52 2.17 -5.16
CA SER A 48 9.81 2.39 -3.74
C SER A 48 8.78 3.30 -3.09
N CYS A 49 8.32 2.92 -1.90
CA CYS A 49 7.65 3.83 -1.00
C CYS A 49 8.36 3.94 0.34
N ILE A 50 8.11 5.03 1.04
CA ILE A 50 8.55 5.20 2.42
C ILE A 50 7.50 4.52 3.29
N TRP A 51 7.92 3.48 3.99
CA TRP A 51 7.07 2.73 4.88
C TRP A 51 7.19 3.26 6.30
N ILE A 52 6.07 3.69 6.88
CA ILE A 52 6.00 4.23 8.24
C ILE A 52 4.99 3.39 9.00
N TRP A 53 5.48 2.62 9.97
CA TRP A 53 4.62 1.88 10.89
C TRP A 53 3.81 2.86 11.74
N LYS A 54 2.49 2.62 11.87
CA LYS A 54 1.63 3.44 12.74
C LYS A 54 1.67 2.97 14.19
N ASP A 55 1.89 1.68 14.41
CA ASP A 55 1.91 1.09 15.73
C ASP A 55 3.37 0.99 16.22
N ALA A 56 3.64 1.50 17.42
CA ALA A 56 4.97 1.61 18.01
C ALA A 56 5.54 0.25 18.48
N THR A 57 4.74 -0.81 18.43
CA THR A 57 5.16 -2.14 18.86
C THR A 57 5.92 -2.83 17.73
N ASN A 58 7.24 -2.64 17.83
CA ASN A 58 8.29 -3.47 17.22
C ASN A 58 7.90 -4.93 17.00
N ASP A 59 8.53 -5.51 15.97
CA ASP A 59 8.64 -6.91 15.53
C ASP A 59 8.80 -8.02 16.61
N ASN A 60 8.71 -7.74 17.91
CA ASN A 60 9.08 -8.65 18.99
C ASN A 60 7.92 -9.21 19.84
N GLU A 61 6.65 -8.92 19.55
CA GLU A 61 5.52 -9.60 20.21
C GLU A 61 4.66 -10.34 19.19
N VAL A 62 5.02 -11.61 18.98
CA VAL A 62 4.28 -12.57 18.16
C VAL A 62 2.97 -12.91 18.85
N GLY A 63 1.91 -12.17 18.52
CA GLY A 63 0.54 -12.53 18.84
C GLY A 63 -0.34 -12.36 17.61
N GLU A 64 -1.02 -13.43 17.19
CA GLU A 64 -1.88 -13.53 15.99
C GLU A 64 -3.08 -12.56 15.92
N ARG A 65 -3.17 -11.59 16.85
CA ARG A 65 -4.32 -10.69 17.04
C ARG A 65 -4.05 -9.22 16.76
N GLN A 66 -2.82 -8.83 16.42
CA GLN A 66 -2.52 -7.43 16.12
C GLN A 66 -2.89 -7.06 14.68
N GLU A 67 -3.67 -5.99 14.54
CA GLU A 67 -3.89 -5.33 13.25
C GLU A 67 -2.68 -4.46 12.93
N TYR A 68 -1.77 -4.96 12.11
CA TYR A 68 -0.64 -4.16 11.68
C TYR A 68 -1.12 -3.04 10.76
N ARG A 69 -0.83 -1.79 11.13
CA ARG A 69 -1.12 -0.61 10.30
C ARG A 69 0.14 0.14 9.94
N ALA A 70 0.18 0.62 8.71
CA ALA A 70 1.28 1.41 8.20
C ALA A 70 0.80 2.49 7.25
N VAL A 71 1.72 3.37 6.92
CA VAL A 71 1.57 4.38 5.89
C VAL A 71 2.65 4.14 4.84
N CYS A 72 2.23 4.01 3.59
CA CYS A 72 3.11 4.02 2.43
C CYS A 72 3.03 5.42 1.82
N GLN A 73 4.13 6.18 1.90
CA GLN A 73 4.24 7.50 1.30
C GLN A 73 5.01 7.41 -0.01
N ILE A 74 4.44 7.97 -1.08
CA ILE A 74 5.04 8.01 -2.40
C ILE A 74 4.97 9.41 -2.98
N ARG A 75 5.91 9.72 -3.87
CA ARG A 75 5.79 10.91 -4.70
C ARG A 75 4.86 10.62 -5.88
N PRO A 76 4.00 11.56 -6.30
CA PRO A 76 3.12 11.36 -7.45
C PRO A 76 3.86 10.90 -8.72
N GLU A 77 5.07 11.40 -8.98
CA GLU A 77 5.83 11.06 -10.18
C GLU A 77 6.30 9.59 -10.18
N VAL A 78 6.44 8.98 -9.00
CA VAL A 78 6.80 7.56 -8.85
C VAL A 78 5.60 6.66 -9.17
N LEU A 79 4.38 7.09 -8.83
CA LEU A 79 3.16 6.38 -9.18
C LEU A 79 2.95 6.38 -10.72
N GLY A 80 3.28 7.50 -11.36
CA GLY A 80 3.19 7.64 -12.82
C GLY A 80 1.76 7.45 -13.31
N ALA A 81 1.55 6.44 -14.17
CA ALA A 81 0.23 6.11 -14.74
C ALA A 81 -0.48 4.94 -14.01
N GLU A 82 0.11 4.40 -12.94
CA GLU A 82 -0.53 3.34 -12.16
C GLU A 82 -1.77 3.89 -11.45
N ILE A 83 -2.90 3.18 -11.59
CA ILE A 83 -4.16 3.58 -10.98
C ILE A 83 -4.17 3.08 -9.53
N LEU A 84 -4.32 4.01 -8.59
CA LEU A 84 -4.47 3.72 -7.17
C LEU A 84 -5.93 3.96 -6.76
N SER A 85 -6.57 2.92 -6.23
CA SER A 85 -7.95 2.98 -5.72
C SER A 85 -8.06 2.19 -4.40
N PRO A 86 -9.09 2.42 -3.59
CA PRO A 86 -9.30 1.66 -2.34
C PRO A 86 -9.43 0.14 -2.55
N ASP A 87 -9.87 -0.29 -3.73
CA ASP A 87 -10.00 -1.71 -4.08
C ASP A 87 -8.66 -2.35 -4.48
N CYS A 88 -7.61 -1.55 -4.66
CA CYS A 88 -6.26 -2.07 -4.90
C CYS A 88 -5.68 -2.66 -3.62
N ARG A 89 -4.67 -3.53 -3.78
CA ARG A 89 -3.82 -3.99 -2.68
C ARG A 89 -2.39 -3.53 -2.88
N ILE A 90 -1.61 -3.51 -1.81
CA ILE A 90 -0.18 -3.23 -1.86
C ILE A 90 0.57 -4.51 -1.53
N GLU A 91 1.31 -5.06 -2.50
CA GLU A 91 2.27 -6.13 -2.25
C GLU A 91 3.57 -5.50 -1.73
N LYS A 92 3.91 -5.77 -0.46
CA LYS A 92 5.18 -5.39 0.14
C LYS A 92 6.18 -6.52 -0.05
N GLU A 93 7.31 -6.26 -0.72
CA GLU A 93 8.34 -7.28 -0.97
C GLU A 93 8.71 -7.97 0.35
N SER A 94 8.66 -9.30 0.37
CA SER A 94 8.91 -10.18 1.54
C SER A 94 7.89 -10.15 2.68
N PHE A 95 6.84 -9.32 2.64
CA PHE A 95 5.82 -9.21 3.70
C PHE A 95 4.38 -9.48 3.24
N GLY A 96 4.18 -9.76 1.95
CA GLY A 96 2.90 -10.17 1.36
C GLY A 96 1.98 -8.99 1.05
N GLU A 97 0.70 -9.29 0.87
CA GLU A 97 -0.33 -8.31 0.49
C GLU A 97 -0.89 -7.53 1.69
N TRP A 98 -1.10 -6.24 1.47
CA TRP A 98 -1.70 -5.29 2.40
C TRP A 98 -2.94 -4.68 1.76
N LEU A 99 -3.98 -4.47 2.57
CA LEU A 99 -5.21 -3.83 2.16
C LEU A 99 -5.07 -2.31 2.31
N ILE A 100 -5.63 -1.55 1.36
CA ILE A 100 -5.69 -0.10 1.44
C ILE A 100 -6.90 0.28 2.32
N ASP A 101 -6.65 1.05 3.37
CA ASP A 101 -7.71 1.61 4.22
C ASP A 101 -8.11 3.01 3.76
N THR A 102 -7.14 3.85 3.42
CA THR A 102 -7.40 5.24 3.04
C THR A 102 -6.31 5.75 2.09
N ILE A 103 -6.73 6.40 1.01
CA ILE A 103 -5.84 7.17 0.14
C ILE A 103 -6.12 8.63 0.43
N HIS A 104 -5.13 9.33 0.99
CA HIS A 104 -5.25 10.76 1.24
C HIS A 104 -5.05 11.54 -0.08
N PRO A 105 -5.73 12.70 -0.24
CA PRO A 105 -5.43 13.62 -1.34
C PRO A 105 -3.95 13.98 -1.38
N VAL A 106 -3.45 14.31 -2.58
CA VAL A 106 -2.06 14.77 -2.76
C VAL A 106 -1.81 15.96 -1.84
N GLN A 107 -0.81 15.83 -0.97
CA GLN A 107 -0.39 16.90 -0.07
C GLN A 107 0.73 17.67 -0.74
N GLU A 108 0.52 18.96 -0.95
CA GLU A 108 1.50 19.86 -1.55
C GLU A 108 2.02 20.86 -0.51
N LEU A 109 3.34 20.97 -0.40
CA LEU A 109 3.99 21.96 0.45
C LEU A 109 5.22 22.51 -0.26
N GLU A 110 5.20 23.78 -0.63
CA GLU A 110 6.36 24.51 -1.20
C GLU A 110 7.08 23.76 -2.35
N GLY A 111 6.30 23.24 -3.31
CA GLY A 111 6.83 22.52 -4.47
C GLY A 111 7.32 21.10 -4.17
N PHE A 112 6.75 20.49 -3.13
CA PHE A 112 6.94 19.11 -2.75
C PHE A 112 5.56 18.44 -2.59
N SER A 113 5.33 17.37 -3.35
CA SER A 113 4.04 16.67 -3.38
C SER A 113 4.20 15.23 -2.91
N LEU A 114 3.26 14.76 -2.09
CA LEU A 114 3.21 13.38 -1.60
C LEU A 114 1.79 12.83 -1.62
N ILE A 115 1.70 11.54 -1.93
CA ILE A 115 0.51 10.72 -1.73
C ILE A 115 0.75 9.88 -0.48
N ARG A 116 -0.21 9.90 0.44
CA ARG A 116 -0.18 9.12 1.67
C ARG A 116 -1.24 8.02 1.57
N ILE A 117 -0.80 6.77 1.70
CA ILE A 117 -1.67 5.60 1.61
C ILE A 117 -1.62 4.88 2.95
N GLU A 118 -2.75 4.81 3.63
CA GLU A 118 -2.89 4.01 4.85
C GLU A 118 -3.23 2.58 4.47
N VAL A 119 -2.49 1.65 5.06
CA VAL A 119 -2.61 0.24 4.76
C VAL A 119 -2.64 -0.58 6.03
N ARG A 120 -3.32 -1.73 5.95
CA ARG A 120 -3.34 -2.73 7.01
C ARG A 120 -3.03 -4.11 6.49
N LYS A 121 -2.40 -4.92 7.34
CA LYS A 121 -2.18 -6.33 7.03
C LYS A 121 -3.49 -7.10 7.26
N PRO A 122 -3.95 -7.92 6.31
CA PRO A 122 -5.08 -8.81 6.57
C PRO A 122 -4.71 -9.79 7.70
N LYS A 123 -5.64 -10.01 8.64
CA LYS A 123 -5.48 -11.03 9.70
C LYS A 123 -5.36 -12.41 9.06
N ALA A 124 -4.47 -13.25 9.57
CA ALA A 124 -4.38 -14.65 9.16
C ALA A 124 -5.75 -15.33 9.38
N GLY A 125 -6.34 -15.87 8.31
CA GLY A 125 -7.67 -16.51 8.33
C GLY A 125 -8.87 -15.62 7.96
N GLY A 126 -8.68 -14.31 7.70
CA GLY A 126 -9.77 -13.35 7.47
C GLY A 126 -10.34 -13.24 6.05
N ASN A 127 -9.74 -13.89 5.04
CA ASN A 127 -10.23 -13.85 3.66
C ASN A 127 -10.55 -15.25 3.13
N LYS A 128 -11.64 -15.84 3.64
CA LYS A 128 -12.52 -16.69 2.84
C LYS A 128 -13.81 -15.92 2.64
N VAL A 129 -13.88 -15.15 1.56
CA VAL A 129 -15.15 -14.65 1.00
C VAL A 129 -15.14 -14.95 -0.48
#